data_AF-A0A959L6R4-F1
#
_entry.id   AF-A0A959L6R4-F1
#
_cell.length_a   1.000
_cell.length_b   1.000
_cell.length_c   1.000
_cell.angle_alpha   90.00
_cell.angle_beta   90.00
_cell.angle_gamma   90.00
#
_symmetry.space_group_name_H-M   'P 1'
#
loop_
_entity.id
_entity.type
_entity.pdbx_description
1 polymer ?
#
loop_
_entity_poly.entity_id
_entity_poly.type
_entity_poly.pdbx_seq_one_letter_code
_entity_poly.pdbx_strand_id
1 'polypeptide(L)'
;MRNKIILWTFVAIFYNGAIKSQILPNRYVESIFTNYTETNDVQFSTNVPQPKPGGGFYEWITGLPLNAKEYEFDDINLYMDIFEPTGDTIAKRPLVIICFGGGFLDGSKDYWSIREIAIQLAKRGYVTASIDYRLGMNVFDSELSKRAPYRALQDGRSAIRFFKADAAGSNTYKIDTSNIYIGGHSAGAFIALHNAYLDLESERPASTYVWLQDGNTCPDLGCLDCVGDNLSYSGQAAAVFSLAGALGSVGYVGTADDVPSVMFHSEDDDTVPYNSGQPFSYISWAIIGFELPDVYGSAEIADQGDLVGLEYQFNSYTDRGHAVHEETSSTLYPDIIPKISDSFYYEFLKPVTHPIFGKADVCLDDLTQEYNTLDDSAMYYDWSISGGVINNLDIMSHSVNVTWDSQATVHQLKLTPYSCQAARGDETILEIALHTHNTNTWISGNGNWEDDSNWSLGHSPLPCEDVVFPNQSGNIIVSMSDGTSDVVRSVFVGQNVQFNLLENANLYIATGGNLEVKGIINIYGRIEISGLGSNLIENLINDGIINVLSNGLIMSSM
;
A
#
# COMPACT_ATOMS: atom_id res chain seq x y z
N MET A 1 -11.86 -31.61 66.62
CA MET A 1 -11.23 -32.02 65.35
C MET A 1 -12.27 -32.86 64.61
N ARG A 2 -12.86 -32.56 63.46
CA ARG A 2 -12.61 -31.65 62.32
C ARG A 2 -14.02 -31.41 61.72
N ASN A 3 -14.48 -30.16 61.61
CA ASN A 3 -15.69 -29.84 60.84
C ASN A 3 -15.33 -29.80 59.34
N LYS A 4 -16.06 -30.56 58.51
CA LYS A 4 -15.92 -30.55 57.05
C LYS A 4 -16.73 -29.38 56.49
N ILE A 5 -16.04 -28.41 55.90
CA ILE A 5 -16.64 -27.34 55.09
C ILE A 5 -16.80 -27.89 53.67
N ILE A 6 -18.03 -27.90 53.17
CA ILE A 6 -18.35 -28.23 51.77
C ILE A 6 -18.23 -26.92 50.98
N LEU A 7 -17.20 -26.84 50.13
CA LEU A 7 -16.99 -25.72 49.21
C LEU A 7 -17.67 -26.07 47.88
N TRP A 8 -18.74 -25.36 47.53
CA TRP A 8 -19.37 -25.45 46.22
C TRP A 8 -18.53 -24.66 45.22
N THR A 9 -17.88 -25.35 44.28
CA THR A 9 -17.17 -24.73 43.16
C THR A 9 -18.19 -24.45 42.05
N PHE A 10 -18.51 -23.18 41.82
CA PHE A 10 -19.20 -22.76 40.60
C PHE A 10 -18.22 -22.92 39.43
N VAL A 11 -18.53 -23.84 38.51
CA VAL A 11 -17.87 -23.91 37.21
C VAL A 11 -18.53 -22.86 36.32
N ALA A 12 -17.89 -21.71 36.16
CA ALA A 12 -18.21 -20.78 35.09
C ALA A 12 -17.75 -21.42 33.78
N ILE A 13 -18.70 -21.86 32.96
CA ILE A 13 -18.43 -22.29 31.59
C ILE A 13 -18.23 -20.99 30.79
N PHE A 14 -16.98 -20.59 30.59
CA PHE A 14 -16.65 -19.61 29.58
C PHE A 14 -16.86 -20.27 28.21
N TYR A 15 -17.92 -19.86 27.52
CA TYR A 15 -18.12 -20.17 26.11
C TYR A 15 -17.08 -19.37 25.33
N ASN A 16 -15.89 -19.93 25.13
CA ASN A 16 -14.96 -19.41 24.13
C ASN A 16 -15.56 -19.77 22.77
N GLY A 17 -16.38 -18.87 22.22
CA GLY A 17 -16.73 -18.90 20.81
C GLY A 17 -15.42 -18.95 20.02
N ALA A 18 -15.18 -20.07 19.33
CA ALA A 18 -14.01 -20.21 18.48
C ALA A 18 -14.08 -19.11 17.42
N ILE A 19 -13.18 -18.14 17.51
CA ILE A 19 -12.95 -17.17 16.43
C ILE A 19 -12.50 -18.00 15.23
N LYS A 20 -13.39 -18.22 14.25
CA LYS A 20 -12.99 -18.64 12.91
C LYS A 20 -12.38 -17.43 12.24
N SER A 21 -11.15 -17.11 12.61
CA SER A 21 -10.38 -16.06 11.95
C SER A 21 -9.70 -16.66 10.73
N GLN A 22 -9.79 -15.94 9.62
CA GLN A 22 -9.09 -16.24 8.38
C GLN A 22 -7.80 -15.40 8.29
N ILE A 23 -7.11 -15.11 9.42
CA ILE A 23 -5.89 -14.28 9.43
C ILE A 23 -4.97 -14.68 8.28
N LEU A 24 -4.90 -13.79 7.29
CA LEU A 24 -3.95 -13.86 6.21
C LEU A 24 -2.63 -13.24 6.70
N PRO A 25 -1.48 -13.78 6.29
CA PRO A 25 -0.20 -13.32 6.79
C PRO A 25 0.07 -11.88 6.32
N ASN A 26 0.62 -11.04 7.20
CA ASN A 26 1.00 -9.66 6.90
C ASN A 26 2.29 -9.62 6.08
N ARG A 27 2.17 -9.90 4.77
CA ARG A 27 3.31 -9.88 3.84
C ARG A 27 3.94 -8.50 3.76
N TYR A 28 5.21 -8.49 3.38
CA TYR A 28 5.99 -7.32 3.01
C TYR A 28 6.32 -6.36 4.16
N VAL A 29 5.65 -6.41 5.32
CA VAL A 29 6.01 -5.58 6.50
C VAL A 29 6.87 -6.35 7.50
N GLU A 30 6.75 -7.67 7.55
CA GLU A 30 7.54 -8.52 8.44
C GLU A 30 7.88 -9.86 7.78
N SER A 31 8.90 -10.54 8.33
CA SER A 31 9.34 -11.84 7.83
C SER A 31 8.33 -12.91 8.23
N ILE A 32 7.55 -13.40 7.27
CA ILE A 32 6.55 -14.45 7.47
C ILE A 32 7.04 -15.83 7.01
N PHE A 33 8.11 -15.87 6.19
CA PHE A 33 8.73 -17.10 5.73
C PHE A 33 10.01 -17.38 6.52
N THR A 34 10.12 -18.62 7.03
CA THR A 34 11.34 -19.05 7.73
C THR A 34 12.48 -19.34 6.76
N ASN A 35 12.17 -19.90 5.59
CA ASN A 35 13.14 -20.40 4.62
C ASN A 35 12.96 -19.69 3.26
N TYR A 36 14.04 -19.67 2.49
CA TYR A 36 14.07 -19.24 1.10
C TYR A 36 14.66 -20.34 0.22
N THR A 37 14.36 -20.27 -1.08
CA THR A 37 14.95 -21.07 -2.14
C THR A 37 15.82 -20.15 -2.98
N GLU A 38 16.99 -20.64 -3.37
CA GLU A 38 17.93 -19.87 -4.17
C GLU A 38 18.24 -20.60 -5.48
N THR A 39 18.13 -19.88 -6.59
CA THR A 39 18.55 -20.33 -7.91
C THR A 39 19.79 -19.54 -8.32
N ASN A 40 20.93 -20.23 -8.40
CA ASN A 40 22.23 -19.60 -8.64
C ASN A 40 22.54 -19.48 -10.14
N ASP A 41 23.33 -18.47 -10.50
CA ASP A 41 23.96 -18.28 -11.81
C ASP A 41 22.97 -18.34 -12.98
N VAL A 42 21.83 -17.67 -12.82
CA VAL A 42 20.85 -17.50 -13.89
C VAL A 42 21.37 -16.46 -14.87
N GLN A 43 21.69 -16.88 -16.09
CA GLN A 43 22.12 -15.97 -17.15
C GLN A 43 20.94 -15.11 -17.62
N PHE A 44 21.08 -13.79 -17.56
CA PHE A 44 20.00 -12.86 -17.89
C PHE A 44 20.30 -11.92 -19.06
N SER A 45 21.56 -11.82 -19.46
CA SER A 45 22.00 -11.00 -20.58
C SER A 45 23.20 -11.63 -21.27
N THR A 46 23.15 -11.72 -22.60
CA THR A 46 24.21 -12.33 -23.41
C THR A 46 25.02 -11.32 -24.21
N ASN A 47 26.30 -11.65 -24.42
CA ASN A 47 27.22 -10.95 -25.31
C ASN A 47 27.20 -9.42 -25.14
N VAL A 48 27.18 -8.94 -23.90
CA VAL A 48 27.25 -7.50 -23.63
C VAL A 48 28.71 -7.02 -23.71
N PRO A 49 28.98 -5.88 -24.37
CA PRO A 49 30.35 -5.43 -24.58
C PRO A 49 30.90 -4.80 -23.29
N GLN A 50 31.87 -5.47 -22.68
CA GLN A 50 32.64 -4.96 -21.54
C GLN A 50 33.97 -4.38 -22.01
N PRO A 51 34.32 -3.14 -21.62
CA PRO A 51 35.58 -2.55 -22.06
C PRO A 51 36.78 -3.29 -21.46
N LYS A 52 37.87 -3.37 -22.23
CA LYS A 52 39.13 -3.97 -21.78
C LYS A 52 39.85 -3.03 -20.80
N PRO A 53 40.59 -3.58 -19.81
CA PRO A 53 41.54 -2.78 -19.04
C PRO A 53 42.57 -2.10 -19.97
N GLY A 54 42.91 -0.84 -19.69
CA GLY A 54 43.88 -0.09 -20.50
C GLY A 54 45.33 -0.31 -20.12
N GLY A 55 45.58 -0.97 -18.99
CA GLY A 55 46.86 -1.07 -18.34
C GLY A 55 47.28 0.25 -17.70
N GLY A 56 48.57 0.32 -17.38
CA GLY A 56 49.17 1.46 -16.68
C GLY A 56 49.61 1.08 -15.27
N PHE A 57 50.30 2.03 -14.62
CA PHE A 57 50.89 1.80 -13.32
C PHE A 57 49.84 1.46 -12.25
N TYR A 58 48.73 2.21 -12.22
CA TYR A 58 47.68 2.03 -11.22
C TYR A 58 46.95 0.70 -11.37
N GLU A 59 46.52 0.32 -12.59
CA GLU A 59 45.92 -1.00 -12.83
C GLU A 59 46.88 -2.15 -12.51
N TRP A 60 48.19 -1.99 -12.77
CA TRP A 60 49.19 -3.01 -12.46
C TRP A 60 49.33 -3.26 -10.95
N ILE A 61 49.29 -2.20 -10.13
CA ILE A 61 49.42 -2.36 -8.67
C ILE A 61 48.11 -2.73 -7.97
N THR A 62 46.95 -2.31 -8.50
CA THR A 62 45.65 -2.56 -7.87
C THR A 62 44.95 -3.81 -8.40
N GLY A 63 45.19 -4.19 -9.65
CA GLY A 63 44.41 -5.21 -10.37
C GLY A 63 43.04 -4.73 -10.83
N LEU A 64 42.68 -3.46 -10.60
CA LEU A 64 41.39 -2.88 -10.96
C LEU A 64 41.42 -2.25 -12.37
N PRO A 65 40.34 -2.35 -13.16
CA PRO A 65 40.23 -1.77 -14.51
C PRO A 65 39.95 -0.24 -14.47
N LEU A 66 40.91 0.52 -13.92
CA LEU A 66 40.83 1.97 -13.65
C LEU A 66 41.02 2.86 -14.90
N ASN A 67 41.55 2.32 -15.98
CA ASN A 67 41.83 3.00 -17.25
C ASN A 67 41.14 2.24 -18.39
N ALA A 68 39.86 1.94 -18.24
CA ALA A 68 39.12 1.18 -19.23
C ALA A 68 39.26 1.77 -20.65
N LYS A 69 39.52 0.89 -21.63
CA LYS A 69 39.55 1.22 -23.05
C LYS A 69 38.13 1.20 -23.59
N GLU A 70 37.56 2.38 -23.75
CA GLU A 70 36.19 2.57 -24.26
C GLU A 70 36.07 2.34 -25.78
N TYR A 71 37.14 1.87 -26.44
CA TYR A 71 37.19 1.53 -27.86
C TYR A 71 37.56 0.05 -28.12
N GLU A 72 37.84 -0.75 -27.08
CA GLU A 72 38.16 -2.18 -27.18
C GLU A 72 37.32 -2.97 -26.16
N PHE A 73 36.54 -3.95 -26.62
CA PHE A 73 35.61 -4.70 -25.78
C PHE A 73 35.85 -6.22 -25.86
N ASP A 74 35.46 -6.93 -24.79
CA ASP A 74 35.16 -8.35 -24.81
C ASP A 74 33.66 -8.55 -24.56
N ASP A 75 33.05 -9.49 -25.28
CA ASP A 75 31.67 -9.87 -25.05
C ASP A 75 31.60 -10.79 -23.83
N ILE A 76 30.77 -10.43 -22.85
CA ILE A 76 30.52 -11.23 -21.65
C ILE A 76 29.04 -11.57 -21.50
N ASN A 77 28.76 -12.59 -20.70
CA ASN A 77 27.41 -12.88 -20.23
C ASN A 77 27.27 -12.41 -18.79
N LEU A 78 26.09 -11.90 -18.43
CA LEU A 78 25.77 -11.47 -17.07
C LEU A 78 24.83 -12.47 -16.40
N TYR A 79 25.06 -12.68 -15.11
CA TYR A 79 24.37 -13.68 -14.29
C TYR A 79 23.74 -13.02 -13.07
N MET A 80 22.75 -13.71 -12.50
CA MET A 80 22.08 -13.30 -11.27
C MET A 80 21.80 -14.50 -10.38
N ASP A 81 21.67 -14.27 -9.07
CA ASP A 81 21.10 -15.24 -8.14
C ASP A 81 19.70 -14.79 -7.73
N ILE A 82 18.74 -15.70 -7.80
CA ILE A 82 17.33 -15.41 -7.53
C ILE A 82 16.92 -16.07 -6.21
N PHE A 83 16.31 -15.29 -5.32
CA PHE A 83 15.84 -15.73 -4.01
C PHE A 83 14.31 -15.65 -3.96
N GLU A 84 13.69 -16.75 -3.55
CA GLU A 84 12.23 -16.87 -3.45
C GLU A 84 11.82 -17.40 -2.07
N PRO A 85 10.70 -16.93 -1.50
CA PRO A 85 10.13 -17.53 -0.30
C PRO A 85 9.74 -19.00 -0.54
N THR A 86 10.27 -19.91 0.28
CA THR A 86 10.00 -21.35 0.12
C THR A 86 8.56 -21.68 0.48
N GLY A 87 7.86 -22.36 -0.44
CA GLY A 87 6.48 -22.80 -0.24
C GLY A 87 5.44 -21.70 -0.48
N ASP A 88 5.84 -20.56 -1.04
CA ASP A 88 4.92 -19.49 -1.39
C ASP A 88 3.96 -19.88 -2.53
N THR A 89 2.67 -19.65 -2.29
CA THR A 89 1.56 -19.96 -3.20
C THR A 89 1.06 -18.75 -3.99
N ILE A 90 1.50 -17.52 -3.69
CA ILE A 90 1.09 -16.33 -4.44
C ILE A 90 1.62 -16.42 -5.88
N ALA A 91 0.72 -16.19 -6.83
CA ALA A 91 0.98 -16.38 -8.26
C ALA A 91 1.66 -15.18 -8.93
N LYS A 92 1.63 -14.00 -8.29
CA LYS A 92 2.25 -12.76 -8.75
C LYS A 92 2.79 -12.01 -7.55
N ARG A 93 4.11 -12.00 -7.39
CA ARG A 93 4.82 -11.41 -6.26
C ARG A 93 5.66 -10.20 -6.72
N PRO A 94 5.77 -9.14 -5.92
CA PRO A 94 6.68 -8.06 -6.22
C PRO A 94 8.13 -8.55 -6.33
N LEU A 95 8.90 -7.95 -7.23
CA LEU A 95 10.29 -8.29 -7.52
C LEU A 95 11.23 -7.16 -7.07
N VAL A 96 12.37 -7.49 -6.48
CA VAL A 96 13.43 -6.53 -6.15
C VAL A 96 14.76 -6.95 -6.77
N ILE A 97 15.29 -6.16 -7.70
CA ILE A 97 16.64 -6.30 -8.25
C ILE A 97 17.63 -5.55 -7.35
N ILE A 98 18.74 -6.19 -6.97
CA ILE A 98 19.71 -5.63 -6.02
C ILE A 98 21.11 -5.63 -6.63
N CYS A 99 21.70 -4.44 -6.72
CA CYS A 99 22.99 -4.20 -7.35
C CYS A 99 24.08 -3.95 -6.29
N PHE A 100 25.24 -4.57 -6.48
CA PHE A 100 26.39 -4.42 -5.57
C PHE A 100 27.17 -3.11 -5.76
N GLY A 101 28.00 -2.76 -4.78
CA GLY A 101 28.88 -1.57 -4.80
C GLY A 101 30.19 -1.80 -5.55
N GLY A 102 31.26 -1.07 -5.19
CA GLY A 102 32.60 -1.28 -5.78
C GLY A 102 32.97 -0.35 -6.93
N GLY A 103 32.28 0.78 -7.07
CA GLY A 103 32.67 1.88 -7.96
C GLY A 103 32.73 1.53 -9.44
N PHE A 104 32.00 0.50 -9.88
CA PHE A 104 32.07 -0.08 -11.24
C PHE A 104 33.44 -0.70 -11.58
N LEU A 105 34.30 -0.93 -10.60
CA LEU A 105 35.67 -1.42 -10.78
C LEU A 105 35.86 -2.83 -10.22
N ASP A 106 35.09 -3.20 -9.20
CA ASP A 106 35.19 -4.47 -8.48
C ASP A 106 33.83 -4.87 -7.90
N GLY A 107 33.74 -6.11 -7.42
CA GLY A 107 32.57 -6.69 -6.77
C GLY A 107 31.83 -7.70 -7.63
N SER A 108 30.79 -8.29 -7.05
CA SER A 108 29.88 -9.20 -7.73
C SER A 108 28.54 -9.29 -7.02
N LYS A 109 27.57 -9.95 -7.65
CA LYS A 109 26.28 -10.37 -7.05
C LYS A 109 26.40 -11.14 -5.73
N ASP A 110 27.60 -11.64 -5.41
CA ASP A 110 27.86 -12.47 -4.24
C ASP A 110 28.19 -11.67 -2.97
N TYR A 111 28.27 -10.34 -3.05
CA TYR A 111 28.61 -9.51 -1.90
C TYR A 111 27.63 -9.74 -0.73
N TRP A 112 28.17 -9.92 0.48
CA TRP A 112 27.41 -10.49 1.59
C TRP A 112 26.17 -9.66 1.97
N SER A 113 26.28 -8.33 2.02
CA SER A 113 25.18 -7.45 2.43
C SER A 113 24.10 -7.36 1.35
N ILE A 114 24.49 -7.45 0.08
CA ILE A 114 23.57 -7.53 -1.07
C ILE A 114 22.71 -8.78 -0.98
N ARG A 115 23.36 -9.93 -0.72
CA ARG A 115 22.67 -11.21 -0.54
C ARG A 115 21.80 -11.19 0.72
N GLU A 116 22.26 -10.60 1.81
CA GLU A 116 21.46 -10.51 3.05
C GLU A 116 20.20 -9.65 2.85
N ILE A 117 20.29 -8.52 2.12
CA ILE A 117 19.11 -7.73 1.74
C ILE A 117 18.15 -8.58 0.91
N ALA A 118 18.68 -9.30 -0.10
CA ALA A 118 17.90 -10.17 -0.98
C ALA A 118 17.13 -11.25 -0.19
N ILE A 119 17.80 -11.90 0.76
CA ILE A 119 17.24 -12.96 1.61
C ILE A 119 16.18 -12.41 2.56
N GLN A 120 16.45 -11.27 3.22
CA GLN A 120 15.52 -10.70 4.20
C GLN A 120 14.23 -10.20 3.52
N LEU A 121 14.34 -9.60 2.33
CA LEU A 121 13.18 -9.26 1.51
C LEU A 121 12.46 -10.51 0.98
N ALA A 122 13.18 -11.55 0.54
CA ALA A 122 12.55 -12.81 0.13
C ALA A 122 11.72 -13.43 1.26
N LYS A 123 12.23 -13.39 2.51
CA LYS A 123 11.50 -13.86 3.70
C LYS A 123 10.25 -13.03 4.05
N ARG A 124 10.13 -11.82 3.52
CA ARG A 124 8.95 -10.95 3.63
C ARG A 124 7.92 -11.20 2.52
N GLY A 125 8.26 -12.00 1.52
CA GLY A 125 7.35 -12.41 0.44
C GLY A 125 7.71 -11.88 -0.96
N TYR A 126 8.81 -11.14 -1.09
CA TYR A 126 9.32 -10.68 -2.38
C TYR A 126 10.01 -11.81 -3.15
N VAL A 127 10.03 -11.72 -4.48
CA VAL A 127 11.11 -12.35 -5.25
C VAL A 127 12.25 -11.35 -5.30
N THR A 128 13.49 -11.78 -5.11
CA THR A 128 14.64 -10.89 -5.22
C THR A 128 15.71 -11.48 -6.14
N ALA A 129 16.51 -10.61 -6.75
CA ALA A 129 17.65 -11.04 -7.54
C ALA A 129 18.87 -10.14 -7.31
N SER A 130 20.01 -10.72 -6.95
CA SER A 130 21.29 -10.01 -6.99
C SER A 130 21.93 -10.21 -8.36
N ILE A 131 22.40 -9.12 -8.99
CA ILE A 131 22.85 -9.17 -10.39
C ILE A 131 24.33 -8.82 -10.53
N ASP A 132 25.00 -9.47 -11.48
CA ASP A 132 26.26 -8.99 -12.03
C ASP A 132 25.98 -7.90 -13.08
N TYR A 133 26.89 -6.92 -13.19
CA TYR A 133 26.88 -5.89 -14.21
C TYR A 133 28.30 -5.63 -14.73
N ARG A 134 28.44 -5.02 -15.91
CA ARG A 134 29.74 -4.76 -16.55
C ARG A 134 30.61 -3.85 -15.69
N LEU A 135 31.86 -4.26 -15.50
CA LEU A 135 32.89 -3.49 -14.79
C LEU A 135 33.86 -2.82 -15.76
N GLY A 136 34.62 -1.85 -15.23
CA GLY A 136 35.59 -1.04 -15.96
C GLY A 136 35.14 0.41 -16.04
N MET A 137 36.02 1.31 -15.59
CA MET A 137 35.82 2.75 -15.64
C MET A 137 37.13 3.42 -16.03
N ASN A 138 37.08 4.55 -16.72
CA ASN A 138 38.25 5.41 -16.86
C ASN A 138 38.20 6.48 -15.78
N VAL A 139 39.04 6.37 -14.75
CA VAL A 139 39.07 7.31 -13.61
C VAL A 139 39.97 8.52 -13.86
N PHE A 140 40.54 8.63 -15.06
CA PHE A 140 41.49 9.68 -15.46
C PHE A 140 40.88 10.67 -16.46
N ASP A 141 39.60 10.50 -16.79
CA ASP A 141 38.87 11.35 -17.72
C ASP A 141 37.41 11.42 -17.29
N SER A 142 36.97 12.62 -16.94
CA SER A 142 35.63 12.88 -16.42
C SER A 142 34.53 12.44 -17.40
N GLU A 143 34.70 12.64 -18.70
CA GLU A 143 33.69 12.28 -19.70
C GLU A 143 33.67 10.77 -19.94
N LEU A 144 34.82 10.13 -20.06
CA LEU A 144 34.90 8.67 -20.21
C LEU A 144 34.39 7.93 -18.98
N SER A 145 34.58 8.47 -17.78
CA SER A 145 34.10 7.85 -16.54
C SER A 145 32.58 7.65 -16.53
N LYS A 146 31.81 8.59 -17.11
CA LYS A 146 30.33 8.55 -17.19
C LYS A 146 29.80 7.36 -17.99
N ARG A 147 30.64 6.73 -18.81
CA ARG A 147 30.26 5.55 -19.61
C ARG A 147 30.08 4.30 -18.74
N ALA A 148 30.77 4.21 -17.60
CA ALA A 148 30.65 3.09 -16.66
C ALA A 148 29.26 2.99 -15.99
N PRO A 149 28.74 4.03 -15.30
CA PRO A 149 27.39 3.98 -14.75
C PRO A 149 26.33 3.80 -15.85
N TYR A 150 26.54 4.34 -17.06
CA TYR A 150 25.59 4.13 -18.16
C TYR A 150 25.53 2.67 -18.64
N ARG A 151 26.67 1.97 -18.78
CA ARG A 151 26.68 0.54 -19.09
C ARG A 151 25.98 -0.28 -18.00
N ALA A 152 26.30 0.00 -16.75
CA ALA A 152 25.73 -0.72 -15.62
C ALA A 152 24.21 -0.45 -15.48
N LEU A 153 23.75 0.76 -15.82
CA LEU A 153 22.33 1.09 -15.97
C LEU A 153 21.65 0.19 -17.01
N GLN A 154 22.22 0.06 -18.21
CA GLN A 154 21.68 -0.84 -19.25
C GLN A 154 21.60 -2.29 -18.75
N ASP A 155 22.56 -2.72 -17.93
CA ASP A 155 22.61 -4.08 -17.39
C ASP A 155 21.50 -4.30 -16.33
N GLY A 156 21.30 -3.36 -15.42
CA GLY A 156 20.17 -3.37 -14.48
C GLY A 156 18.80 -3.37 -15.18
N ARG A 157 18.67 -2.56 -16.24
CA ARG A 157 17.50 -2.56 -17.13
C ARG A 157 17.32 -3.91 -17.83
N SER A 158 18.41 -4.56 -18.24
CA SER A 158 18.37 -5.90 -18.82
C SER A 158 17.85 -6.97 -17.86
N ALA A 159 18.20 -6.89 -16.58
CA ALA A 159 17.67 -7.79 -15.56
C ALA A 159 16.13 -7.66 -15.43
N ILE A 160 15.62 -6.43 -15.42
CA ILE A 160 14.16 -6.18 -15.39
C ILE A 160 13.46 -6.78 -16.63
N ARG A 161 14.05 -6.59 -17.82
CA ARG A 161 13.49 -7.14 -19.07
C ARG A 161 13.50 -8.67 -19.09
N PHE A 162 14.50 -9.31 -18.50
CA PHE A 162 14.53 -10.78 -18.33
C PHE A 162 13.29 -11.28 -17.58
N PHE A 163 12.96 -10.66 -16.44
CA PHE A 163 11.78 -11.05 -15.66
C PHE A 163 10.46 -10.71 -16.37
N LYS A 164 10.38 -9.57 -17.06
CA LYS A 164 9.19 -9.24 -17.87
C LYS A 164 8.96 -10.24 -19.01
N ALA A 165 10.05 -10.71 -19.65
CA ALA A 165 9.97 -11.73 -20.69
C ALA A 165 9.54 -13.10 -20.12
N ASP A 166 10.09 -13.52 -18.98
CA ASP A 166 9.64 -14.75 -18.28
C ASP A 166 8.15 -14.66 -17.88
N ALA A 167 7.73 -13.53 -17.31
CA ALA A 167 6.36 -13.30 -16.87
C ALA A 167 5.34 -13.30 -18.01
N ALA A 168 5.74 -12.92 -19.22
CA ALA A 168 4.91 -13.00 -20.42
C ALA A 168 4.76 -14.45 -20.94
N GLY A 169 5.65 -15.35 -20.54
CA GLY A 169 5.64 -16.77 -20.89
C GLY A 169 5.07 -17.64 -19.77
N SER A 170 5.92 -18.48 -19.17
CA SER A 170 5.51 -19.38 -18.07
C SER A 170 5.36 -18.68 -16.73
N ASN A 171 5.89 -17.46 -16.59
CA ASN A 171 6.05 -16.76 -15.31
C ASN A 171 6.64 -17.69 -14.25
N THR A 172 7.80 -18.25 -14.58
CA THR A 172 8.50 -19.27 -13.78
C THR A 172 8.74 -18.78 -12.35
N TYR A 173 9.09 -17.50 -12.22
CA TYR A 173 9.35 -16.84 -10.94
C TYR A 173 8.10 -16.25 -10.29
N LYS A 174 6.91 -16.40 -10.90
CA LYS A 174 5.62 -15.91 -10.40
C LYS A 174 5.68 -14.44 -9.97
N ILE A 175 6.30 -13.59 -10.79
CA ILE A 175 6.46 -12.17 -10.49
C ILE A 175 5.25 -11.37 -10.98
N ASP A 176 5.04 -10.22 -10.36
CA ASP A 176 4.13 -9.18 -10.79
C ASP A 176 4.90 -8.10 -11.56
N THR A 177 4.64 -7.97 -12.86
CA THR A 177 5.37 -7.02 -13.72
C THR A 177 5.02 -5.56 -13.43
N SER A 178 3.94 -5.28 -12.71
CA SER A 178 3.59 -3.94 -12.27
C SER A 178 4.41 -3.49 -11.05
N ASN A 179 5.00 -4.44 -10.31
CA ASN A 179 5.69 -4.20 -9.05
C ASN A 179 7.11 -4.76 -9.12
N ILE A 180 7.94 -4.16 -9.99
CA ILE A 180 9.36 -4.47 -10.12
C ILE A 180 10.17 -3.28 -9.63
N TYR A 181 10.98 -3.49 -8.60
CA TYR A 181 11.82 -2.48 -7.96
C TYR A 181 13.29 -2.77 -8.21
N ILE A 182 14.14 -1.75 -8.14
CA ILE A 182 15.60 -1.90 -8.24
C ILE A 182 16.30 -1.05 -7.19
N GLY A 183 17.35 -1.58 -6.59
CA GLY A 183 18.16 -0.84 -5.64
C GLY A 183 19.56 -1.38 -5.51
N GLY A 184 20.35 -0.77 -4.64
CA GLY A 184 21.71 -1.23 -4.41
C GLY A 184 22.50 -0.32 -3.49
N HIS A 185 23.79 -0.64 -3.38
CA HIS A 185 24.75 0.12 -2.59
C HIS A 185 25.80 0.76 -3.49
N SER A 186 26.18 2.02 -3.22
CA SER A 186 27.27 2.72 -3.91
C SER A 186 27.06 2.72 -5.42
N ALA A 187 27.95 2.15 -6.22
CA ALA A 187 27.75 1.94 -7.66
C ALA A 187 26.38 1.31 -8.02
N GLY A 188 25.89 0.35 -7.24
CA GLY A 188 24.56 -0.22 -7.41
C GLY A 188 23.42 0.75 -7.10
N ALA A 189 23.63 1.68 -6.18
CA ALA A 189 22.69 2.77 -5.90
C ALA A 189 22.66 3.80 -7.03
N PHE A 190 23.79 4.07 -7.69
CA PHE A 190 23.81 4.84 -8.94
C PHE A 190 22.98 4.16 -10.03
N ILE A 191 23.11 2.85 -10.23
CA ILE A 191 22.31 2.09 -11.20
C ILE A 191 20.81 2.29 -10.92
N ALA A 192 20.41 2.16 -9.65
CA ALA A 192 19.03 2.30 -9.25
C ALA A 192 18.49 3.74 -9.47
N LEU A 193 19.21 4.76 -8.99
CA LEU A 193 18.81 6.16 -9.18
C LEU A 193 18.76 6.55 -10.67
N HIS A 194 19.72 6.11 -11.48
CA HIS A 194 19.68 6.37 -12.92
C HIS A 194 18.59 5.55 -13.63
N ASN A 195 18.15 4.42 -13.07
CA ASN A 195 17.00 3.67 -13.61
C ASN A 195 15.68 4.45 -13.41
N ALA A 196 15.56 5.13 -12.26
CA ALA A 196 14.43 5.99 -11.96
C ALA A 196 14.43 7.28 -12.79
N TYR A 197 15.56 7.98 -12.84
CA TYR A 197 15.59 9.40 -13.24
C TYR A 197 16.30 9.69 -14.57
N LEU A 198 17.21 8.83 -15.04
CA LEU A 198 17.76 8.97 -16.40
C LEU A 198 16.92 8.09 -17.33
N ASP A 199 15.72 8.56 -17.64
CA ASP A 199 14.70 7.80 -18.35
C ASP A 199 14.41 8.31 -19.77
N LEU A 200 15.04 9.42 -20.17
CA LEU A 200 14.98 9.95 -21.53
C LEU A 200 16.32 9.78 -22.27
N GLU A 201 16.25 9.41 -23.56
CA GLU A 201 17.44 9.33 -24.41
C GLU A 201 18.20 10.66 -24.54
N SER A 202 17.51 11.79 -24.40
CA SER A 202 18.10 13.13 -24.42
C SER A 202 18.96 13.45 -23.19
N GLU A 203 18.82 12.70 -22.10
CA GLU A 203 19.55 12.91 -20.84
C GLU A 203 20.89 12.16 -20.80
N ARG A 204 21.08 11.24 -21.75
CA ARG A 204 22.31 10.47 -21.90
C ARG A 204 23.53 11.38 -21.93
N PRO A 205 24.58 11.09 -21.14
CA PRO A 205 25.81 11.85 -21.22
C PRO A 205 26.36 11.85 -22.64
N ALA A 206 26.87 13.00 -23.10
CA ALA A 206 27.38 13.15 -24.47
C ALA A 206 28.47 12.12 -24.81
N SER A 207 29.28 11.75 -23.81
CA SER A 207 30.33 10.74 -23.93
C SER A 207 29.82 9.32 -24.16
N THR A 208 28.52 9.03 -24.00
CA THR A 208 27.92 7.71 -24.28
C THR A 208 27.59 7.51 -25.76
N TYR A 209 27.54 8.60 -26.54
CA TYR A 209 27.50 8.53 -27.99
C TYR A 209 28.92 8.21 -28.53
N VAL A 210 29.13 8.41 -29.84
CA VAL A 210 30.48 8.32 -30.41
C VAL A 210 31.40 9.35 -29.74
N TRP A 211 32.52 8.88 -29.20
CA TRP A 211 33.48 9.70 -28.46
C TRP A 211 34.94 9.39 -28.87
N LEU A 212 35.90 10.13 -28.33
CA LEU A 212 37.33 9.92 -28.57
C LEU A 212 38.09 9.65 -27.27
N GLN A 213 38.91 8.62 -27.26
CA GLN A 213 39.89 8.33 -26.20
C GLN A 213 41.26 8.14 -26.84
N ASP A 214 42.22 9.00 -26.52
CA ASP A 214 43.60 8.91 -27.02
C ASP A 214 43.72 8.81 -28.56
N GLY A 215 42.81 9.45 -29.28
CA GLY A 215 42.73 9.41 -30.74
C GLY A 215 42.04 8.17 -31.33
N ASN A 216 41.55 7.26 -30.50
CA ASN A 216 40.72 6.12 -30.90
C ASN A 216 39.23 6.48 -30.79
N THR A 217 38.42 5.95 -31.70
CA THR A 217 36.96 6.16 -31.68
C THR A 217 36.29 5.17 -30.73
N CYS A 218 35.67 5.70 -29.68
CA CYS A 218 34.78 4.94 -28.80
C CYS A 218 33.39 4.83 -29.47
N PRO A 219 32.78 3.64 -29.53
CA PRO A 219 31.48 3.48 -30.14
C PRO A 219 30.37 4.08 -29.28
N ASP A 220 29.24 4.38 -29.93
CA ASP A 220 27.97 4.65 -29.25
C ASP A 220 27.56 3.42 -28.43
N LEU A 221 27.17 3.63 -27.17
CA LEU A 221 26.73 2.57 -26.27
C LEU A 221 25.28 2.12 -26.53
N GLY A 222 24.57 2.79 -27.42
CA GLY A 222 23.16 2.53 -27.73
C GLY A 222 22.21 3.14 -26.70
N CYS A 223 20.92 2.99 -26.94
CA CYS A 223 19.84 3.48 -26.08
C CYS A 223 19.77 2.74 -24.72
N LEU A 224 18.93 3.24 -23.80
CA LEU A 224 18.76 2.67 -22.45
C LEU A 224 18.41 1.18 -22.46
N ASP A 225 17.55 0.76 -23.39
CA ASP A 225 17.08 -0.62 -23.55
C ASP A 225 17.59 -1.27 -24.84
N CYS A 226 18.78 -0.90 -25.34
CA CYS A 226 19.32 -1.40 -26.62
C CYS A 226 20.43 -2.46 -26.50
N VAL A 227 20.96 -2.72 -25.31
CA VAL A 227 22.07 -3.67 -25.09
C VAL A 227 21.55 -4.90 -24.34
N GLY A 228 22.08 -6.09 -24.65
CA GLY A 228 21.67 -7.35 -24.01
C GLY A 228 20.43 -7.98 -24.63
N ASP A 229 19.68 -8.72 -23.83
CA ASP A 229 18.55 -9.54 -24.29
C ASP A 229 17.19 -8.87 -24.01
N ASN A 230 16.11 -9.45 -24.55
CA ASN A 230 14.72 -9.08 -24.27
C ASN A 230 14.36 -7.60 -24.57
N LEU A 231 14.95 -7.05 -25.64
CA LEU A 231 14.87 -5.63 -26.03
C LEU A 231 13.45 -5.09 -26.31
N SER A 232 12.44 -5.97 -26.43
CA SER A 232 11.03 -5.57 -26.63
C SER A 232 10.33 -5.11 -25.34
N TYR A 233 10.94 -5.32 -24.18
CA TYR A 233 10.40 -4.93 -22.89
C TYR A 233 11.12 -3.67 -22.37
N SER A 234 10.40 -2.82 -21.63
CA SER A 234 11.02 -1.69 -20.92
C SER A 234 11.80 -2.17 -19.69
N GLY A 235 12.99 -1.64 -19.48
CA GLY A 235 13.81 -1.89 -18.29
C GLY A 235 13.58 -0.93 -17.12
N GLN A 236 12.58 -0.05 -17.18
CA GLN A 236 12.27 0.88 -16.09
C GLN A 236 11.57 0.16 -14.93
N ALA A 237 12.00 0.45 -13.70
CA ALA A 237 11.41 -0.01 -12.46
C ALA A 237 10.26 0.89 -12.00
N ALA A 238 9.38 0.36 -11.15
CA ALA A 238 8.26 1.08 -10.56
C ALA A 238 8.66 1.92 -9.32
N ALA A 239 9.76 1.54 -8.66
CA ALA A 239 10.33 2.27 -7.52
C ALA A 239 11.78 1.85 -7.31
N VAL A 240 12.54 2.68 -6.60
CA VAL A 240 13.95 2.42 -6.32
C VAL A 240 14.35 2.59 -4.87
N PHE A 241 15.38 1.86 -4.43
CA PHE A 241 16.07 2.18 -3.18
C PHE A 241 17.56 2.45 -3.39
N SER A 242 18.11 3.38 -2.64
CA SER A 242 19.50 3.85 -2.80
C SER A 242 20.24 3.82 -1.48
N LEU A 243 21.33 3.05 -1.39
CA LEU A 243 22.23 3.01 -0.22
C LEU A 243 23.55 3.70 -0.58
N ALA A 244 23.72 4.97 -0.20
CA ALA A 244 24.87 5.82 -0.55
C ALA A 244 25.07 5.98 -2.07
N GLY A 245 24.03 6.43 -2.78
CA GLY A 245 24.05 6.69 -4.22
C GLY A 245 24.07 8.18 -4.58
N ALA A 246 24.31 8.45 -5.87
CA ALA A 246 24.24 9.79 -6.45
C ALA A 246 23.82 9.74 -7.94
N LEU A 247 23.42 10.91 -8.46
CA LEU A 247 23.13 11.14 -9.88
C LEU A 247 24.23 11.96 -10.56
N GLY A 248 24.44 11.75 -11.86
CA GLY A 248 25.29 12.62 -12.67
C GLY A 248 24.71 14.02 -12.90
N SER A 249 23.41 14.19 -12.68
CA SER A 249 22.72 15.48 -12.68
C SER A 249 21.45 15.39 -11.85
N VAL A 250 21.17 16.39 -11.01
CA VAL A 250 19.85 16.52 -10.37
C VAL A 250 18.75 16.83 -11.38
N GLY A 251 19.08 17.37 -12.56
CA GLY A 251 18.10 17.69 -13.61
C GLY A 251 17.40 16.47 -14.21
N TYR A 252 17.87 15.26 -13.91
CA TYR A 252 17.19 13.99 -14.19
C TYR A 252 15.91 13.82 -13.36
N VAL A 253 15.83 14.46 -12.19
CA VAL A 253 14.59 14.52 -11.40
C VAL A 253 13.75 15.68 -11.94
N GLY A 254 12.80 15.35 -12.81
CA GLY A 254 12.07 16.28 -13.65
C GLY A 254 10.70 16.64 -13.11
N THR A 255 9.92 15.68 -12.62
CA THR A 255 8.50 15.88 -12.30
C THR A 255 8.01 15.09 -11.08
N ALA A 256 6.80 15.41 -10.62
CA ALA A 256 6.09 14.66 -9.60
C ALA A 256 5.65 13.24 -10.06
N ASP A 257 5.64 12.99 -11.38
CA ASP A 257 5.26 11.69 -11.96
C ASP A 257 6.45 10.74 -12.12
N ASP A 258 7.67 11.18 -11.76
CA ASP A 258 8.87 10.35 -11.86
C ASP A 258 8.85 9.23 -10.82
N VAL A 259 9.68 8.21 -11.04
CA VAL A 259 9.73 7.00 -10.20
C VAL A 259 10.07 7.36 -8.73
N PRO A 260 9.26 6.96 -7.75
CA PRO A 260 9.52 7.26 -6.34
C PRO A 260 10.75 6.50 -5.83
N SER A 261 11.42 7.07 -4.83
CA SER A 261 12.63 6.49 -4.25
C SER A 261 12.66 6.50 -2.73
N VAL A 262 13.33 5.49 -2.16
CA VAL A 262 13.76 5.50 -0.75
C VAL A 262 15.28 5.52 -0.67
N MET A 263 15.82 6.61 -0.16
CA MET A 263 17.26 6.90 -0.14
C MET A 263 17.81 6.81 1.28
N PHE A 264 19.03 6.31 1.41
CA PHE A 264 19.79 6.20 2.65
C PHE A 264 21.18 6.76 2.40
N HIS A 265 21.62 7.73 3.19
CA HIS A 265 22.93 8.34 3.01
C HIS A 265 23.43 8.91 4.34
N SER A 266 24.73 8.79 4.60
CA SER A 266 25.35 9.35 5.79
C SER A 266 26.13 10.63 5.45
N GLU A 267 26.05 11.66 6.29
CA GLU A 267 26.78 12.92 6.13
C GLU A 267 28.30 12.75 6.20
N ASP A 268 28.76 11.70 6.89
CA ASP A 268 30.17 11.32 7.03
C ASP A 268 30.64 10.33 5.94
N ASP A 269 29.87 10.17 4.85
CA ASP A 269 30.32 9.44 3.65
C ASP A 269 31.47 10.18 2.96
N ASP A 270 32.67 9.59 3.00
CA ASP A 270 33.89 10.13 2.39
C ASP A 270 34.11 9.64 0.95
N THR A 271 33.27 8.73 0.47
CA THR A 271 33.43 8.00 -0.79
C THR A 271 32.46 8.52 -1.85
N VAL A 272 31.16 8.57 -1.55
CA VAL A 272 30.15 9.22 -2.40
C VAL A 272 29.65 10.46 -1.66
N PRO A 273 29.64 11.64 -2.29
CA PRO A 273 29.23 12.85 -1.59
C PRO A 273 27.76 12.78 -1.17
N TYR A 274 27.48 13.11 0.09
CA TYR A 274 26.13 13.29 0.61
C TYR A 274 25.36 14.42 -0.10
N ASN A 275 26.05 15.54 -0.32
CA ASN A 275 25.60 16.67 -1.14
C ASN A 275 26.12 16.51 -2.57
N SER A 276 26.89 17.48 -3.09
CA SER A 276 27.55 17.39 -4.39
C SER A 276 29.07 17.29 -4.28
N GLY A 277 29.72 16.61 -5.22
CA GLY A 277 31.18 16.65 -5.39
C GLY A 277 31.75 15.46 -6.14
N GLN A 278 33.08 15.38 -6.21
CA GLN A 278 33.78 14.27 -6.85
C GLN A 278 33.78 13.01 -5.96
N PRO A 279 33.31 11.85 -6.46
CA PRO A 279 33.46 10.57 -5.76
C PRO A 279 34.93 10.21 -5.49
N PHE A 280 35.19 9.47 -4.41
CA PHE A 280 36.52 9.03 -3.98
C PHE A 280 37.51 10.17 -3.70
N SER A 281 37.00 11.34 -3.29
CA SER A 281 37.84 12.51 -2.99
C SER A 281 38.89 12.24 -1.91
N TYR A 282 38.63 11.30 -0.98
CA TYR A 282 39.57 10.88 0.06
C TYR A 282 40.86 10.21 -0.45
N ILE A 283 40.84 9.61 -1.66
CA ILE A 283 42.01 8.95 -2.29
C ILE A 283 42.52 9.65 -3.55
N SER A 284 41.81 10.66 -4.08
CA SER A 284 42.18 11.32 -5.34
C SER A 284 43.59 11.90 -5.32
N TRP A 285 44.07 12.39 -4.17
CA TRP A 285 45.43 12.92 -4.01
C TRP A 285 46.54 11.88 -4.23
N ALA A 286 46.24 10.58 -4.05
CA ALA A 286 47.19 9.48 -4.22
C ALA A 286 47.28 8.98 -5.66
N ILE A 287 46.33 9.35 -6.52
CA ILE A 287 46.21 8.90 -7.91
C ILE A 287 46.45 10.09 -8.84
N ILE A 288 47.63 10.15 -9.45
CA ILE A 288 48.01 11.22 -10.38
C ILE A 288 47.11 11.17 -11.60
N GLY A 289 46.45 12.29 -11.89
CA GLY A 289 45.51 12.41 -13.01
C GLY A 289 44.10 11.89 -12.70
N PHE A 290 43.79 11.57 -11.44
CA PHE A 290 42.43 11.21 -11.05
C PHE A 290 41.46 12.35 -11.34
N GLU A 291 40.45 12.07 -12.17
CA GLU A 291 39.49 13.04 -12.64
C GLU A 291 38.14 12.36 -12.86
N LEU A 292 37.27 12.46 -11.86
CA LEU A 292 35.85 12.11 -11.96
C LEU A 292 34.99 13.38 -11.98
N PRO A 293 33.80 13.35 -12.63
CA PRO A 293 32.86 14.46 -12.57
C PRO A 293 32.31 14.64 -11.16
N ASP A 294 31.82 15.84 -10.88
CA ASP A 294 30.95 16.04 -9.74
C ASP A 294 29.64 15.27 -9.95
N VAL A 295 29.16 14.66 -8.87
CA VAL A 295 27.87 13.96 -8.79
C VAL A 295 27.04 14.56 -7.66
N TYR A 296 25.76 14.23 -7.62
CA TYR A 296 24.78 14.78 -6.70
C TYR A 296 24.16 13.66 -5.86
N GLY A 297 24.53 13.60 -4.59
CA GLY A 297 24.05 12.63 -3.61
C GLY A 297 22.61 12.88 -3.17
N SER A 298 22.17 12.04 -2.24
CA SER A 298 20.77 11.96 -1.81
C SER A 298 20.20 13.27 -1.26
N ALA A 299 21.02 14.15 -0.68
CA ALA A 299 20.54 15.45 -0.21
C ALA A 299 20.14 16.38 -1.35
N GLU A 300 20.96 16.46 -2.39
CA GLU A 300 20.66 17.27 -3.59
C GLU A 300 19.50 16.69 -4.40
N ILE A 301 19.39 15.36 -4.43
CA ILE A 301 18.25 14.65 -5.05
C ILE A 301 16.96 14.94 -4.29
N ALA A 302 17.00 14.93 -2.95
CA ALA A 302 15.85 15.28 -2.10
C ALA A 302 15.43 16.73 -2.29
N ASP A 303 16.37 17.68 -2.29
CA ASP A 303 16.10 19.09 -2.54
C ASP A 303 15.44 19.31 -3.91
N GLN A 304 15.90 18.61 -4.95
CA GLN A 304 15.27 18.66 -6.26
C GLN A 304 13.89 17.99 -6.27
N GLY A 305 13.72 16.88 -5.55
CA GLY A 305 12.43 16.22 -5.37
C GLY A 305 11.39 17.16 -4.76
N ASP A 306 11.75 17.90 -3.70
CA ASP A 306 10.91 18.93 -3.09
C ASP A 306 10.53 20.04 -4.09
N LEU A 307 11.46 20.44 -4.95
CA LEU A 307 11.24 21.48 -5.96
C LEU A 307 10.24 21.06 -7.05
N VAL A 308 10.25 19.80 -7.46
CA VAL A 308 9.37 19.29 -8.53
C VAL A 308 8.11 18.59 -8.00
N GLY A 309 8.02 18.38 -6.68
CA GLY A 309 6.92 17.68 -6.03
C GLY A 309 6.99 16.16 -6.14
N LEU A 310 8.18 15.59 -6.30
CA LEU A 310 8.40 14.14 -6.34
C LEU A 310 8.14 13.52 -4.97
N GLU A 311 7.46 12.37 -4.94
CA GLU A 311 7.37 11.54 -3.75
C GLU A 311 8.66 10.74 -3.54
N TYR A 312 9.31 10.94 -2.38
CA TYR A 312 10.48 10.19 -1.98
C TYR A 312 10.54 10.07 -0.45
N GLN A 313 11.35 9.14 0.02
CA GLN A 313 11.73 9.01 1.42
C GLN A 313 13.24 9.15 1.56
N PHE A 314 13.71 10.10 2.36
CA PHE A 314 15.14 10.29 2.61
C PHE A 314 15.51 10.00 4.06
N ASN A 315 16.31 8.95 4.25
CA ASN A 315 16.88 8.51 5.51
C ASN A 315 18.32 9.01 5.61
N SER A 316 18.49 10.17 6.24
CA SER A 316 19.80 10.74 6.52
C SER A 316 20.39 10.25 7.84
N TYR A 317 21.70 10.05 7.87
CA TYR A 317 22.49 9.61 9.03
C TYR A 317 23.74 10.47 9.18
N THR A 318 24.40 10.45 10.33
CA THR A 318 25.61 11.27 10.58
C THR A 318 26.86 10.45 10.92
N ASP A 319 26.71 9.13 11.12
CA ASP A 319 27.72 8.28 11.76
C ASP A 319 27.76 6.85 11.23
N ARG A 320 27.34 6.65 9.97
CA ARG A 320 27.34 5.32 9.31
C ARG A 320 28.34 5.22 8.15
N GLY A 321 28.94 6.33 7.73
CA GLY A 321 29.86 6.40 6.60
C GLY A 321 29.26 5.87 5.29
N HIS A 322 30.14 5.40 4.40
CA HIS A 322 29.74 4.93 3.07
C HIS A 322 28.87 3.66 3.10
N ALA A 323 29.19 2.70 3.98
CA ALA A 323 28.43 1.47 4.15
C ALA A 323 27.20 1.70 5.04
N VAL A 324 26.33 2.65 4.65
CA VAL A 324 25.19 3.15 5.43
C VAL A 324 24.23 2.07 5.94
N HIS A 325 24.22 0.91 5.29
CA HIS A 325 23.39 -0.25 5.63
C HIS A 325 24.09 -1.31 6.48
N GLU A 326 25.41 -1.26 6.65
CA GLU A 326 26.19 -2.29 7.34
C GLU A 326 26.55 -1.86 8.77
N GLU A 327 25.98 -2.53 9.76
CA GLU A 327 26.30 -2.27 11.17
C GLU A 327 27.62 -2.96 11.56
N THR A 328 27.85 -4.14 11.02
CA THR A 328 29.10 -4.89 11.15
C THR A 328 29.48 -5.50 9.81
N SER A 329 30.65 -6.14 9.73
CA SER A 329 31.08 -6.90 8.55
C SER A 329 30.19 -8.09 8.15
N SER A 330 29.10 -8.35 8.89
CA SER A 330 28.19 -9.47 8.63
C SER A 330 26.73 -9.20 9.01
N THR A 331 26.38 -7.99 9.44
CA THR A 331 25.01 -7.64 9.84
C THR A 331 24.59 -6.29 9.27
N LEU A 332 23.33 -6.21 8.86
CA LEU A 332 22.71 -4.97 8.44
C LEU A 332 22.23 -4.18 9.66
N TYR A 333 22.20 -2.85 9.55
CA TYR A 333 21.45 -2.03 10.51
C TYR A 333 19.96 -2.45 10.51
N PRO A 334 19.32 -2.55 11.69
CA PRO A 334 17.99 -3.14 11.82
C PRO A 334 16.87 -2.32 11.16
N ASP A 335 17.13 -1.05 10.83
CA ASP A 335 16.16 -0.16 10.19
C ASP A 335 16.14 -0.26 8.66
N ILE A 336 17.18 -0.82 8.02
CA ILE A 336 17.32 -0.84 6.55
C ILE A 336 16.20 -1.62 5.88
N ILE A 337 16.02 -2.89 6.26
CA ILE A 337 15.02 -3.75 5.62
C ILE A 337 13.59 -3.26 5.88
N PRO A 338 13.17 -2.93 7.12
CA PRO A 338 11.86 -2.35 7.35
C PRO A 338 11.59 -1.11 6.49
N LYS A 339 12.52 -0.14 6.44
CA LYS A 339 12.30 1.10 5.68
C LYS A 339 12.19 0.88 4.17
N ILE A 340 13.03 0.02 3.58
CA ILE A 340 12.91 -0.36 2.16
C ILE A 340 11.54 -1.01 1.90
N SER A 341 11.19 -1.99 2.74
CA SER A 341 10.02 -2.84 2.55
C SER A 341 8.71 -2.07 2.80
N ASP A 342 8.70 -1.18 3.79
CA ASP A 342 7.57 -0.31 4.12
C ASP A 342 7.30 0.70 3.01
N SER A 343 8.36 1.30 2.43
CA SER A 343 8.21 2.21 1.28
C SER A 343 7.46 1.54 0.13
N PHE A 344 7.86 0.33 -0.28
CA PHE A 344 7.15 -0.40 -1.33
C PHE A 344 5.75 -0.86 -0.92
N TYR A 345 5.58 -1.23 0.35
CA TYR A 345 4.30 -1.69 0.86
C TYR A 345 3.25 -0.57 0.85
N TYR A 346 3.54 0.58 1.43
CA TYR A 346 2.57 1.68 1.55
C TYR A 346 2.23 2.30 0.20
N GLU A 347 3.22 2.38 -0.69
CA GLU A 347 3.04 3.02 -1.99
C GLU A 347 2.28 2.13 -2.99
N PHE A 348 2.60 0.83 -3.04
CA PHE A 348 2.14 -0.01 -4.15
C PHE A 348 1.28 -1.21 -3.75
N LEU A 349 1.42 -1.71 -2.51
CA LEU A 349 0.88 -3.02 -2.14
C LEU A 349 -0.30 -2.94 -1.18
N LYS A 350 -0.31 -1.95 -0.29
CA LYS A 350 -1.34 -1.77 0.74
C LYS A 350 -2.67 -1.38 0.08
N PRO A 351 -3.74 -2.17 0.23
CA PRO A 351 -5.05 -1.79 -0.28
C PRO A 351 -5.61 -0.60 0.52
N VAL A 352 -6.51 0.18 -0.11
CA VAL A 352 -7.16 1.30 0.59
C VAL A 352 -8.06 0.78 1.71
N THR A 353 -8.30 1.62 2.72
CA THR A 353 -9.19 1.28 3.82
C THR A 353 -10.63 1.14 3.33
N HIS A 354 -11.28 0.04 3.71
CA HIS A 354 -12.61 -0.33 3.26
C HIS A 354 -13.66 -0.08 4.35
N PRO A 355 -14.70 0.75 4.11
CA PRO A 355 -15.79 0.94 5.06
C PRO A 355 -16.66 -0.32 5.16
N ILE A 356 -17.34 -0.50 6.30
CA ILE A 356 -18.37 -1.54 6.47
C ILE A 356 -19.74 -0.87 6.32
N PHE A 357 -20.56 -1.38 5.41
CA PHE A 357 -21.94 -0.97 5.21
C PHE A 357 -22.90 -1.99 5.82
N GLY A 358 -23.90 -1.53 6.57
CA GLY A 358 -24.93 -2.34 7.20
C GLY A 358 -25.51 -1.68 8.46
N LYS A 359 -26.46 -2.33 9.13
CA LYS A 359 -27.13 -1.76 10.31
C LYS A 359 -26.19 -1.73 11.52
N ALA A 360 -25.95 -0.53 12.07
CA ALA A 360 -25.28 -0.34 13.36
C ALA A 360 -26.22 -0.60 14.55
N ASP A 361 -27.51 -0.29 14.38
CA ASP A 361 -28.56 -0.57 15.36
C ASP A 361 -29.38 -1.78 14.89
N VAL A 362 -29.38 -2.85 15.69
CA VAL A 362 -30.01 -4.13 15.33
C VAL A 362 -31.09 -4.49 16.34
N CYS A 363 -32.25 -4.91 15.85
CA CYS A 363 -33.39 -5.23 16.70
C CYS A 363 -33.31 -6.68 17.19
N LEU A 364 -33.68 -6.92 18.46
CA LEU A 364 -33.63 -8.25 19.07
C LEU A 364 -34.57 -9.29 18.40
N ASP A 365 -35.57 -8.84 17.65
CA ASP A 365 -36.45 -9.70 16.85
C ASP A 365 -35.96 -9.92 15.42
N ASP A 366 -34.86 -9.26 15.01
CA ASP A 366 -34.21 -9.36 13.70
C ASP A 366 -32.68 -9.39 13.87
N LEU A 367 -32.17 -10.44 14.51
CA LEU A 367 -30.73 -10.55 14.84
C LEU A 367 -29.84 -10.92 13.66
N THR A 368 -30.41 -11.30 12.50
CA THR A 368 -29.63 -11.69 11.33
C THR A 368 -29.57 -10.53 10.35
N GLN A 369 -28.37 -10.01 10.12
CA GLN A 369 -28.14 -8.83 9.30
C GLN A 369 -27.09 -9.12 8.22
N GLU A 370 -27.23 -8.47 7.08
CA GLU A 370 -26.25 -8.47 6.00
C GLU A 370 -25.37 -7.23 6.11
N TYR A 371 -24.06 -7.43 5.95
CA TYR A 371 -23.07 -6.38 5.87
C TYR A 371 -22.24 -6.56 4.60
N ASN A 372 -21.80 -5.45 4.01
CA ASN A 372 -20.97 -5.47 2.82
C ASN A 372 -19.92 -4.34 2.86
N THR A 373 -19.06 -4.33 1.86
CA THR A 373 -18.00 -3.35 1.67
C THR A 373 -17.80 -3.05 0.19
N LEU A 374 -16.83 -2.19 -0.13
CA LEU A 374 -16.43 -1.88 -1.51
C LEU A 374 -15.80 -3.11 -2.20
N ASP A 375 -16.10 -3.27 -3.49
CA ASP A 375 -15.54 -4.30 -4.37
C ASP A 375 -14.53 -3.65 -5.33
N ASP A 376 -13.32 -3.34 -4.83
CA ASP A 376 -12.30 -2.60 -5.57
C ASP A 376 -10.87 -3.18 -5.51
N SER A 377 -9.92 -2.46 -4.91
CA SER A 377 -8.49 -2.71 -4.75
C SER A 377 -8.13 -3.92 -3.88
N ALA A 378 -9.09 -4.46 -3.13
CA ALA A 378 -8.90 -5.66 -2.32
C ALA A 378 -9.26 -6.93 -3.10
N MET A 379 -8.48 -7.98 -2.90
CA MET A 379 -8.77 -9.32 -3.43
C MET A 379 -9.37 -10.22 -2.34
N TYR A 380 -8.94 -10.02 -1.09
CA TYR A 380 -9.41 -10.80 0.04
C TYR A 380 -9.95 -9.92 1.17
N TYR A 381 -10.95 -10.42 1.87
CA TYR A 381 -11.69 -9.73 2.92
C TYR A 381 -11.69 -10.60 4.18
N ASP A 382 -10.89 -10.23 5.18
CA ASP A 382 -10.87 -10.91 6.48
C ASP A 382 -11.93 -10.27 7.38
N TRP A 383 -13.11 -10.89 7.39
CA TRP A 383 -14.19 -10.54 8.28
C TRP A 383 -14.03 -11.24 9.63
N SER A 384 -14.06 -10.46 10.72
CA SER A 384 -14.07 -11.02 12.07
C SER A 384 -15.15 -10.40 12.93
N ILE A 385 -15.62 -11.15 13.93
CA ILE A 385 -16.79 -10.79 14.72
C ILE A 385 -16.56 -11.03 16.22
N SER A 386 -17.09 -10.13 17.04
CA SER A 386 -17.31 -10.33 18.47
C SER A 386 -18.80 -10.25 18.77
N GLY A 387 -19.36 -11.21 19.51
CA GLY A 387 -20.76 -11.20 19.92
C GLY A 387 -21.77 -11.73 18.89
N GLY A 388 -21.36 -12.66 18.03
CA GLY A 388 -22.24 -13.29 17.05
C GLY A 388 -21.53 -14.37 16.24
N VAL A 389 -22.15 -14.77 15.13
CA VAL A 389 -21.60 -15.74 14.17
C VAL A 389 -21.74 -15.21 12.74
N ILE A 390 -20.67 -15.34 11.95
CA ILE A 390 -20.71 -15.12 10.50
C ILE A 390 -21.15 -16.43 9.83
N ASN A 391 -22.23 -16.38 9.05
CA ASN A 391 -22.91 -17.54 8.49
C ASN A 391 -22.31 -18.02 7.15
N ASN A 392 -21.67 -17.13 6.39
CA ASN A 392 -21.18 -17.35 5.03
C ASN A 392 -19.74 -16.81 4.85
N LEU A 393 -18.83 -17.17 5.77
CA LEU A 393 -17.46 -16.68 5.73
C LEU A 393 -16.70 -17.22 4.51
N ASP A 394 -16.31 -16.32 3.60
CA ASP A 394 -15.50 -16.57 2.41
C ASP A 394 -14.53 -15.39 2.23
N ILE A 395 -13.22 -15.68 2.12
CA ILE A 395 -12.18 -14.66 1.97
C ILE A 395 -12.36 -13.84 0.69
N MET A 396 -13.03 -14.38 -0.33
CA MET A 396 -13.26 -13.68 -1.60
C MET A 396 -14.55 -12.85 -1.59
N SER A 397 -15.36 -12.94 -0.53
CA SER A 397 -16.66 -12.28 -0.46
C SER A 397 -16.53 -10.90 0.20
N HIS A 398 -16.95 -9.87 -0.54
CA HIS A 398 -17.13 -8.50 -0.03
C HIS A 398 -18.44 -8.33 0.77
N SER A 399 -19.12 -9.43 1.14
CA SER A 399 -20.34 -9.42 1.94
C SER A 399 -20.40 -10.59 2.93
N VAL A 400 -21.03 -10.34 4.08
CA VAL A 400 -21.24 -11.33 5.14
C VAL A 400 -22.63 -11.20 5.75
N ASN A 401 -23.22 -12.35 6.06
CA ASN A 401 -24.42 -12.49 6.85
C ASN A 401 -24.02 -12.83 8.27
N VAL A 402 -24.42 -12.00 9.21
CA VAL A 402 -24.10 -12.12 10.63
C VAL A 402 -25.38 -12.40 11.40
N THR A 403 -25.32 -13.35 12.34
CA THR A 403 -26.34 -13.51 13.38
C THR A 403 -25.76 -13.08 14.72
N TRP A 404 -26.28 -12.01 15.30
CA TRP A 404 -25.83 -11.47 16.58
C TRP A 404 -26.34 -12.29 17.78
N ASP A 405 -25.50 -12.45 18.80
CA ASP A 405 -25.86 -13.10 20.06
C ASP A 405 -26.39 -12.06 21.05
N SER A 406 -27.68 -12.12 21.37
CA SER A 406 -28.32 -11.18 22.29
C SER A 406 -27.78 -11.21 23.72
N GLN A 407 -27.05 -12.26 24.11
CA GLN A 407 -26.47 -12.39 25.44
C GLN A 407 -25.01 -11.92 25.51
N ALA A 408 -24.39 -11.62 24.36
CA ALA A 408 -23.03 -11.11 24.33
C ALA A 408 -22.96 -9.67 24.89
N THR A 409 -21.81 -9.33 25.48
CA THR A 409 -21.58 -8.01 26.07
C THR A 409 -20.90 -7.03 25.12
N VAL A 410 -20.42 -7.52 23.97
CA VAL A 410 -19.73 -6.76 22.93
C VAL A 410 -20.21 -7.26 21.59
N HIS A 411 -20.62 -6.35 20.71
CA HIS A 411 -21.06 -6.65 19.35
C HIS A 411 -20.25 -5.81 18.38
N GLN A 412 -19.30 -6.44 17.69
CA GLN A 412 -18.41 -5.76 16.76
C GLN A 412 -18.27 -6.60 15.50
N LEU A 413 -18.37 -5.95 14.35
CA LEU A 413 -17.94 -6.50 13.07
C LEU A 413 -16.68 -5.77 12.65
N LYS A 414 -15.67 -6.53 12.24
CA LYS A 414 -14.41 -5.98 11.75
C LYS A 414 -14.12 -6.50 10.36
N LEU A 415 -13.47 -5.67 9.57
CA LEU A 415 -13.03 -5.99 8.23
C LEU A 415 -11.58 -5.54 8.05
N THR A 416 -10.73 -6.45 7.57
CA THR A 416 -9.40 -6.10 7.06
C THR A 416 -9.30 -6.53 5.58
N PRO A 417 -9.14 -5.60 4.64
CA PRO A 417 -8.92 -5.94 3.23
C PRO A 417 -7.47 -6.39 3.00
N TYR A 418 -7.23 -7.21 1.98
CA TYR A 418 -5.90 -7.61 1.52
C TYR A 418 -5.82 -7.52 -0.01
N SER A 419 -4.67 -7.07 -0.53
CA SER A 419 -4.41 -7.03 -1.97
C SER A 419 -4.23 -8.43 -2.56
N CYS A 420 -4.17 -8.54 -3.90
CA CYS A 420 -3.98 -9.84 -4.55
C CYS A 420 -2.61 -10.49 -4.25
N GLN A 421 -1.63 -9.68 -3.87
CA GLN A 421 -0.32 -10.08 -3.36
C GLN A 421 -0.36 -10.47 -1.87
N ALA A 422 -1.55 -10.45 -1.24
CA ALA A 422 -1.81 -10.66 0.18
C ALA A 422 -1.07 -9.67 1.10
N ALA A 423 -0.92 -8.41 0.67
CA ALA A 423 -0.54 -7.32 1.56
C ALA A 423 -1.76 -6.88 2.37
N ARG A 424 -1.58 -6.62 3.67
CA ARG A 424 -2.66 -6.31 4.61
C ARG A 424 -3.11 -4.85 4.48
N GLY A 425 -4.40 -4.58 4.63
CA GLY A 425 -4.95 -3.22 4.72
C GLY A 425 -5.16 -2.77 6.16
N ASP A 426 -5.77 -1.60 6.33
CA ASP A 426 -6.19 -1.13 7.65
C ASP A 426 -7.51 -1.80 8.06
N GLU A 427 -7.61 -2.12 9.35
CA GLU A 427 -8.82 -2.70 9.93
C GLU A 427 -9.89 -1.62 10.14
N THR A 428 -11.09 -1.89 9.65
CA THR A 428 -12.29 -1.10 9.96
C THR A 428 -13.15 -1.85 10.97
N ILE A 429 -13.69 -1.13 11.94
CA ILE A 429 -14.53 -1.67 13.00
C ILE A 429 -15.90 -0.98 12.93
N LEU A 430 -16.96 -1.77 12.92
CA LEU A 430 -18.34 -1.34 13.10
C LEU A 430 -18.85 -1.86 14.45
N GLU A 431 -19.14 -0.94 15.35
CA GLU A 431 -19.79 -1.23 16.63
C GLU A 431 -21.30 -1.41 16.42
N ILE A 432 -21.87 -2.40 17.10
CA ILE A 432 -23.29 -2.75 16.97
C ILE A 432 -24.01 -2.57 18.30
N ALA A 433 -25.17 -1.92 18.25
CA ALA A 433 -26.07 -1.79 19.38
C ALA A 433 -27.31 -2.67 19.16
N LEU A 434 -27.58 -3.56 20.13
CA LEU A 434 -28.80 -4.35 20.12
C LEU A 434 -29.90 -3.64 20.90
N HIS A 435 -31.08 -3.53 20.29
CA HIS A 435 -32.23 -2.85 20.87
C HIS A 435 -33.44 -3.77 20.95
N THR A 436 -34.22 -3.65 22.03
CA THR A 436 -35.53 -4.27 22.11
C THR A 436 -36.48 -3.65 21.09
N HIS A 437 -37.23 -4.48 20.38
CA HIS A 437 -38.35 -4.00 19.59
C HIS A 437 -39.51 -3.64 20.54
N ASN A 438 -39.91 -2.37 20.52
CA ASN A 438 -41.06 -1.85 21.25
C ASN A 438 -41.98 -1.01 20.33
N THR A 439 -43.18 -0.72 20.81
CA THR A 439 -44.05 0.28 20.20
C THR A 439 -44.10 1.52 21.08
N ASN A 440 -43.67 2.67 20.55
CA ASN A 440 -43.72 3.93 21.27
C ASN A 440 -44.92 4.76 20.79
N THR A 441 -45.94 4.86 21.63
CA THR A 441 -47.20 5.53 21.31
C THR A 441 -47.20 6.96 21.82
N TRP A 442 -47.64 7.89 20.99
CA TRP A 442 -47.90 9.27 21.40
C TRP A 442 -49.11 9.33 22.35
N ILE A 443 -48.91 9.87 23.56
CA ILE A 443 -49.93 9.89 24.63
C ILE A 443 -50.42 11.31 24.98
N SER A 444 -49.82 12.34 24.38
CA SER A 444 -50.14 13.73 24.68
C SER A 444 -51.17 14.32 23.71
N GLY A 445 -51.58 15.56 24.00
CA GLY A 445 -52.31 16.40 23.06
C GLY A 445 -51.37 16.97 21.99
N ASN A 446 -51.44 18.29 21.77
CA ASN A 446 -50.46 18.96 20.93
C ASN A 446 -49.08 18.98 21.61
N GLY A 447 -48.01 18.73 20.86
CA GLY A 447 -46.67 18.73 21.44
C GLY A 447 -45.55 18.54 20.43
N ASN A 448 -44.33 18.50 20.96
CA ASN A 448 -43.10 18.34 20.18
C ASN A 448 -42.57 16.92 20.32
N TRP A 449 -42.11 16.35 19.21
CA TRP A 449 -41.57 14.99 19.10
C TRP A 449 -40.44 14.73 20.12
N GLU A 450 -39.63 15.74 20.41
CA GLU A 450 -38.45 15.61 21.28
C GLU A 450 -38.77 15.63 22.78
N ASP A 451 -40.01 15.94 23.15
CA ASP A 451 -40.41 15.95 24.56
C ASP A 451 -40.84 14.55 24.99
N ASP A 452 -39.92 13.89 25.70
CA ASP A 452 -40.03 12.55 26.28
C ASP A 452 -41.34 12.31 27.06
N SER A 453 -41.93 13.36 27.65
CA SER A 453 -43.18 13.24 28.42
C SER A 453 -44.40 12.97 27.54
N ASN A 454 -44.29 13.17 26.23
CA ASN A 454 -45.36 12.93 25.26
C ASN A 454 -45.42 11.47 24.77
N TRP A 455 -44.45 10.64 25.16
CA TRP A 455 -44.28 9.27 24.68
C TRP A 455 -44.58 8.22 25.74
N SER A 456 -45.23 7.13 25.34
CA SER A 456 -45.64 6.04 26.24
C SER A 456 -44.47 5.35 26.95
N LEU A 457 -43.29 5.34 26.33
CA LEU A 457 -42.08 4.75 26.91
C LEU A 457 -41.27 5.77 27.74
N GLY A 458 -41.72 7.03 27.80
CA GLY A 458 -41.08 8.09 28.57
C GLY A 458 -39.76 8.57 27.97
N HIS A 459 -39.56 8.35 26.67
CA HIS A 459 -38.45 8.87 25.89
C HIS A 459 -38.85 9.03 24.41
N SER A 460 -38.13 9.89 23.70
CA SER A 460 -38.18 10.02 22.25
C SER A 460 -37.89 8.69 21.52
N PRO A 461 -38.47 8.45 20.33
CA PRO A 461 -38.38 7.15 19.65
C PRO A 461 -36.96 6.72 19.27
N LEU A 462 -36.72 5.41 19.34
CA LEU A 462 -35.42 4.78 19.04
C LEU A 462 -35.46 3.92 17.74
N PRO A 463 -34.30 3.51 17.17
CA PRO A 463 -34.22 2.84 15.86
C PRO A 463 -35.02 1.55 15.68
N CYS A 464 -35.29 0.83 16.78
CA CYS A 464 -36.06 -0.42 16.77
C CYS A 464 -37.51 -0.26 17.22
N GLU A 465 -38.01 0.97 17.29
CA GLU A 465 -39.36 1.25 17.77
C GLU A 465 -40.33 1.58 16.64
N ASP A 466 -41.52 0.99 16.75
CA ASP A 466 -42.67 1.39 15.96
C ASP A 466 -43.32 2.61 16.62
N VAL A 467 -43.30 3.74 15.91
CA VAL A 467 -43.90 4.98 16.37
C VAL A 467 -45.37 5.00 16.01
N VAL A 468 -46.24 5.13 17.00
CA VAL A 468 -47.69 5.13 16.79
C VAL A 468 -48.29 6.44 17.28
N PHE A 469 -48.89 7.18 16.36
CA PHE A 469 -49.86 8.21 16.67
C PHE A 469 -51.26 7.61 16.57
N PRO A 470 -51.95 7.31 17.67
CA PRO A 470 -53.23 6.62 17.60
C PRO A 470 -54.33 7.56 17.07
N ASN A 471 -55.41 6.97 16.56
CA ASN A 471 -56.60 7.75 16.16
C ASN A 471 -57.10 8.61 17.32
N GLN A 472 -57.31 9.89 17.07
CA GLN A 472 -57.75 10.83 18.10
C GLN A 472 -59.24 11.18 17.94
N SER A 473 -59.90 11.48 19.06
CA SER A 473 -61.27 11.99 19.05
C SER A 473 -61.38 13.46 18.59
N GLY A 474 -60.26 14.18 18.56
CA GLY A 474 -60.14 15.56 18.07
C GLY A 474 -58.77 15.78 17.43
N ASN A 475 -58.62 16.89 16.69
CA ASN A 475 -57.37 17.16 15.97
C ASN A 475 -56.23 17.49 16.94
N ILE A 476 -55.15 16.73 16.87
CA ILE A 476 -53.89 17.05 17.55
C ILE A 476 -52.80 17.39 16.54
N ILE A 477 -51.86 18.24 16.96
CA ILE A 477 -50.69 18.64 16.18
C ILE A 477 -49.43 18.14 16.90
N VAL A 478 -48.69 17.28 16.23
CA VAL A 478 -47.36 16.84 16.65
C VAL A 478 -46.34 17.50 15.72
N SER A 479 -45.25 18.04 16.25
CA SER A 479 -44.19 18.63 15.44
C SER A 479 -42.82 18.06 15.79
N MET A 480 -42.05 17.64 14.79
CA MET A 480 -40.62 17.40 14.90
C MET A 480 -39.91 18.73 14.64
N SER A 481 -39.10 19.15 15.61
CA SER A 481 -38.49 20.47 15.66
C SER A 481 -37.43 20.66 14.58
N ASP A 482 -37.14 21.92 14.26
CA ASP A 482 -36.11 22.28 13.27
C ASP A 482 -34.73 21.76 13.69
N GLY A 483 -34.04 21.10 12.76
CA GLY A 483 -32.71 20.51 12.96
C GLY A 483 -32.67 19.17 13.70
N THR A 484 -33.80 18.62 14.16
CA THR A 484 -33.84 17.29 14.81
C THR A 484 -33.59 16.18 13.78
N SER A 485 -32.89 15.11 14.15
CA SER A 485 -32.74 13.93 13.29
C SER A 485 -32.90 12.65 14.11
N ASP A 486 -33.84 11.77 13.72
CA ASP A 486 -34.12 10.51 14.40
C ASP A 486 -34.26 9.35 13.43
N VAL A 487 -33.93 8.15 13.92
CA VAL A 487 -34.09 6.88 13.22
C VAL A 487 -35.10 6.03 13.98
N VAL A 488 -36.06 5.46 13.27
CA VAL A 488 -37.13 4.62 13.85
C VAL A 488 -37.39 3.40 12.97
N ARG A 489 -38.08 2.40 13.51
CA ARG A 489 -38.43 1.20 12.74
C ARG A 489 -39.58 1.47 11.80
N SER A 490 -40.72 1.93 12.31
CA SER A 490 -41.91 2.24 11.52
C SER A 490 -42.62 3.46 12.10
N VAL A 491 -43.48 4.10 11.32
CA VAL A 491 -44.29 5.24 11.76
C VAL A 491 -45.73 5.06 11.29
N PHE A 492 -46.66 5.14 12.22
CA PHE A 492 -48.10 5.01 12.00
C PHE A 492 -48.80 6.30 12.43
N VAL A 493 -49.34 7.06 11.47
CA VAL A 493 -50.06 8.32 11.73
C VAL A 493 -51.57 8.10 11.66
N GLY A 494 -52.24 8.04 12.81
CA GLY A 494 -53.68 7.83 12.94
C GLY A 494 -54.54 9.00 12.47
N GLN A 495 -55.86 8.76 12.36
CA GLN A 495 -56.85 9.77 12.02
C GLN A 495 -56.87 10.90 13.06
N ASN A 496 -57.15 12.12 12.58
CA ASN A 496 -57.17 13.35 13.38
C ASN A 496 -55.81 13.69 14.04
N VAL A 497 -54.72 13.16 13.52
CA VAL A 497 -53.35 13.58 13.86
C VAL A 497 -52.77 14.37 12.69
N GLN A 498 -52.21 15.53 12.98
CA GLN A 498 -51.36 16.29 12.05
C GLN A 498 -49.91 16.23 12.53
N PHE A 499 -49.04 15.54 11.80
CA PHE A 499 -47.61 15.45 12.07
C PHE A 499 -46.83 16.40 11.17
N ASN A 500 -46.13 17.38 11.75
CA ASN A 500 -45.31 18.33 11.01
C ASN A 500 -43.83 17.99 11.21
N LEU A 501 -43.10 17.71 10.14
CA LEU A 501 -41.63 17.78 10.16
C LEU A 501 -41.24 19.19 9.75
N LEU A 502 -40.67 19.96 10.67
CA LEU A 502 -40.21 21.32 10.37
C LEU A 502 -38.97 21.30 9.47
N GLU A 503 -38.53 22.49 9.04
CA GLU A 503 -37.36 22.65 8.17
C GLU A 503 -36.12 21.97 8.82
N ASN A 504 -35.22 21.42 8.01
CA ASN A 504 -34.02 20.67 8.45
C ASN A 504 -34.25 19.46 9.39
N ALA A 505 -35.49 19.12 9.75
CA ALA A 505 -35.79 17.91 10.51
C ALA A 505 -35.64 16.68 9.61
N ASN A 506 -34.94 15.62 10.04
CA ASN A 506 -34.74 14.40 9.28
C ASN A 506 -35.27 13.17 10.02
N LEU A 507 -36.25 12.47 9.44
CA LEU A 507 -36.76 11.22 9.98
C LEU A 507 -36.37 10.06 9.06
N TYR A 508 -35.61 9.11 9.60
CA TYR A 508 -35.17 7.92 8.87
C TYR A 508 -35.97 6.71 9.35
N ILE A 509 -36.62 6.02 8.42
CA ILE A 509 -37.35 4.79 8.66
C ILE A 509 -36.47 3.63 8.19
N ALA A 510 -36.06 2.78 9.13
CA ALA A 510 -35.09 1.71 8.91
C ALA A 510 -35.59 0.64 7.93
N THR A 511 -34.66 -0.09 7.30
CA THR A 511 -34.98 -1.11 6.28
C THR A 511 -35.94 -2.17 6.80
N GLY A 512 -37.05 -2.36 6.08
CA GLY A 512 -38.17 -3.26 6.44
C GLY A 512 -39.27 -2.59 7.26
N GLY A 513 -39.09 -1.32 7.60
CA GLY A 513 -40.05 -0.45 8.26
C GLY A 513 -41.14 0.09 7.35
N ASN A 514 -42.27 0.49 7.94
CA ASN A 514 -43.40 1.07 7.19
C ASN A 514 -43.69 2.51 7.63
N LEU A 515 -44.07 3.35 6.67
CA LEU A 515 -44.78 4.61 6.92
C LEU A 515 -46.26 4.42 6.57
N GLU A 516 -47.12 4.33 7.58
CA GLU A 516 -48.57 4.25 7.41
C GLU A 516 -49.24 5.57 7.80
N VAL A 517 -50.07 6.13 6.92
CA VAL A 517 -50.68 7.45 7.12
C VAL A 517 -52.19 7.38 6.93
N LYS A 518 -52.94 7.69 7.98
CA LYS A 518 -54.41 7.90 7.99
C LYS A 518 -54.78 9.34 8.37
N GLY A 519 -53.86 10.06 9.00
CA GLY A 519 -53.97 11.47 9.35
C GLY A 519 -53.40 12.41 8.29
N ILE A 520 -52.75 13.47 8.73
CA ILE A 520 -52.05 14.45 7.88
C ILE A 520 -50.57 14.46 8.25
N ILE A 521 -49.67 14.39 7.27
CA ILE A 521 -48.25 14.72 7.45
C ILE A 521 -47.93 15.96 6.63
N ASN A 522 -47.27 16.95 7.24
CA ASN A 522 -46.69 18.10 6.55
C ASN A 522 -45.16 18.02 6.65
N ILE A 523 -44.48 17.96 5.50
CA ILE A 523 -43.05 17.76 5.41
C ILE A 523 -42.42 19.07 4.90
N TYR A 524 -41.75 19.78 5.81
CA TYR A 524 -40.84 20.89 5.50
C TYR A 524 -39.36 20.44 5.52
N GLY A 525 -39.05 19.36 6.24
CA GLY A 525 -37.73 18.71 6.30
C GLY A 525 -37.62 17.46 5.40
N ARG A 526 -37.03 16.38 5.90
CA ARG A 526 -36.78 15.13 5.15
C ARG A 526 -37.39 13.92 5.84
N ILE A 527 -38.06 13.08 5.08
CA ILE A 527 -38.33 11.68 5.45
C ILE A 527 -37.57 10.79 4.48
N GLU A 528 -36.85 9.80 5.01
CA GLU A 528 -36.18 8.78 4.22
C GLU A 528 -36.62 7.40 4.67
N ILE A 529 -36.98 6.55 3.70
CA ILE A 529 -37.38 5.17 3.95
C ILE A 529 -36.36 4.26 3.28
N SER A 530 -35.57 3.54 4.09
CA SER A 530 -34.61 2.56 3.56
C SER A 530 -35.37 1.31 3.09
N GLY A 531 -35.07 0.83 1.87
CA GLY A 531 -35.83 -0.26 1.23
C GLY A 531 -34.96 -1.43 0.79
N LEU A 532 -35.56 -2.62 0.65
CA LEU A 532 -35.01 -3.74 -0.12
C LEU A 532 -35.42 -3.56 -1.59
N GLY A 533 -34.90 -2.52 -2.26
CA GLY A 533 -35.13 -2.27 -3.69
C GLY A 533 -35.59 -0.85 -4.05
N SER A 534 -35.58 -0.54 -5.35
CA SER A 534 -35.70 0.81 -5.92
C SER A 534 -37.09 1.48 -5.86
N ASN A 535 -38.08 0.86 -5.19
CA ASN A 535 -39.48 1.33 -5.22
C ASN A 535 -39.99 1.73 -3.83
N LEU A 536 -40.09 3.04 -3.62
CA LEU A 536 -40.66 3.71 -2.43
C LEU A 536 -42.11 3.28 -2.07
N ILE A 537 -42.80 2.62 -3.01
CA ILE A 537 -44.25 2.32 -2.96
C ILE A 537 -44.59 1.13 -2.04
N GLU A 538 -43.67 0.20 -1.77
CA GLU A 538 -44.00 -0.99 -0.95
C GLU A 538 -44.10 -0.67 0.55
N ASN A 539 -43.34 0.32 1.04
CA ASN A 539 -43.23 0.64 2.47
C ASN A 539 -44.03 1.90 2.88
N LEU A 540 -44.73 2.54 1.94
CA LEU A 540 -45.58 3.70 2.19
C LEU A 540 -47.05 3.34 1.96
N ILE A 541 -47.83 3.27 3.04
CA ILE A 541 -49.28 2.98 3.00
C ILE A 541 -50.02 4.27 3.35
N ASN A 542 -50.67 4.91 2.38
CA ASN A 542 -51.33 6.20 2.60
C ASN A 542 -52.85 6.14 2.33
N ASP A 543 -53.62 6.20 3.42
CA ASP A 543 -55.07 6.39 3.47
C ASP A 543 -55.44 7.81 3.97
N GLY A 544 -54.45 8.71 4.10
CA GLY A 544 -54.57 10.08 4.63
C GLY A 544 -54.04 11.13 3.65
N ILE A 545 -53.41 12.19 4.19
CA ILE A 545 -52.85 13.30 3.40
C ILE A 545 -51.37 13.47 3.73
N ILE A 546 -50.52 13.50 2.70
CA ILE A 546 -49.10 13.82 2.82
C ILE A 546 -48.84 15.08 1.99
N ASN A 547 -48.45 16.17 2.65
CA ASN A 547 -48.07 17.43 2.02
C ASN A 547 -46.56 17.58 2.05
N VAL A 548 -45.92 17.51 0.88
CA VAL A 548 -44.52 17.90 0.71
C VAL A 548 -44.49 19.39 0.37
N LEU A 549 -43.95 20.20 1.27
CA LEU A 549 -43.95 21.66 1.17
C LEU A 549 -42.59 22.16 0.66
N SER A 550 -42.41 23.48 0.48
CA SER A 550 -41.41 24.06 -0.45
C SER A 550 -39.96 23.58 -0.34
N ASN A 551 -39.50 23.13 0.83
CA ASN A 551 -38.15 22.57 1.05
C ASN A 551 -38.17 21.10 1.51
N GLY A 552 -39.36 20.48 1.54
CA GLY A 552 -39.58 19.13 2.01
C GLY A 552 -39.14 18.05 1.03
N LEU A 553 -38.65 16.93 1.53
CA LEU A 553 -38.22 15.77 0.73
C LEU A 553 -38.76 14.47 1.33
N ILE A 554 -39.23 13.58 0.46
CA ILE A 554 -39.42 12.16 0.77
C ILE A 554 -38.58 11.34 -0.20
N MET A 555 -37.70 10.50 0.33
CA MET A 555 -36.74 9.72 -0.47
C MET A 555 -36.69 8.26 -0.02
N SER A 556 -36.19 7.41 -0.92
CA SER A 556 -35.84 6.03 -0.61
C SER A 556 -34.37 5.85 -0.93
N SER A 557 -33.66 5.21 0.00
CA SER A 557 -32.29 4.74 -0.18
C SER A 557 -32.27 3.24 -0.40
N MET A 558 -31.35 2.81 -1.27
CA MET A 558 -30.94 1.40 -1.43
C MET A 558 -29.74 1.11 -0.56
#